data_AF-A0A8H7YED5-F1
#
_entry.id   AF-A0A8H7YED5-F1
#
_cell.length_a   1.000
_cell.length_b   1.000
_cell.length_c   1.000
_cell.angle_alpha   90.00
_cell.angle_beta   90.00
_cell.angle_gamma   90.00
#
_symmetry.space_group_name_H-M   'P 1'
#
loop_
_entity.id
_entity.type
_entity.pdbx_description
1 polymer ?
#
loop_
_entity_poly.entity_id
_entity_poly.type
_entity_poly.pdbx_seq_one_letter_code
_entity_poly.pdbx_strand_id
1 'polypeptide(L)'
;MPPPILPTSKLTISTSPLAQSSFQAFGTAISSPLPATLTRAPSASSLPSLANANSNSFDFSPPILANQSTALKYSPISVFQNSYNQCKCPETQGSGKDADPRMSMFSCFPRALRRRGGQGRKFASGCFDVKILERHPYTTQTFIPLGVPPAVNRKRRNNGNKSLSTGARDGNNDGDDENPSASYLVIVAPSLHGQTAQATVVNAQGCKEQVLIRDPPDIRNMKAFIAHGGQAVTYGTGTWHAPMVVVGRRRVDFVVVQFMNGIAEDDCEEVSFEEGLVVDVDVDVDIREMEEYEDEVAKL
;
A
#
# COMPACT_ATOMS: atom_id res chain seq x y z
N MET A 1 19.27 14.67 -7.88
CA MET A 1 19.01 15.93 -7.13
C MET A 1 17.94 15.64 -6.09
N PRO A 2 17.88 16.35 -4.95
CA PRO A 2 16.78 16.16 -4.01
C PRO A 2 15.43 16.50 -4.67
N PRO A 3 14.33 15.82 -4.28
CA PRO A 3 13.02 16.08 -4.85
C PRO A 3 12.54 17.51 -4.54
N PRO A 4 11.85 18.18 -5.47
CA PRO A 4 11.26 19.50 -5.25
C PRO A 4 10.35 19.53 -4.02
N ILE A 5 10.52 20.56 -3.19
CA ILE A 5 9.78 20.75 -1.94
C ILE A 5 8.52 21.56 -2.24
N LEU A 6 7.35 20.95 -2.10
CA LEU A 6 6.07 21.64 -2.20
C LEU A 6 5.72 22.32 -0.88
N PRO A 7 5.21 23.57 -0.92
CA PRO A 7 4.64 24.20 0.26
C PRO A 7 3.42 23.39 0.71
N THR A 8 3.37 23.03 1.99
CA THR A 8 2.28 22.20 2.52
C THR A 8 1.64 22.86 3.74
N SER A 9 0.33 22.71 3.84
CA SER A 9 -0.41 23.06 5.07
C SER A 9 -0.44 21.87 6.00
N LYS A 10 -0.51 22.12 7.31
CA LYS A 10 -0.65 21.05 8.31
C LYS A 10 -1.95 20.29 8.06
N LEU A 11 -1.84 18.98 7.86
CA LEU A 11 -2.93 18.06 7.62
C LEU A 11 -2.66 16.75 8.37
N THR A 12 -3.63 16.31 9.15
CA THR A 12 -3.62 14.99 9.77
C THR A 12 -4.78 14.18 9.21
N ILE A 13 -4.49 12.99 8.69
CA ILE A 13 -5.50 12.07 8.16
C ILE A 13 -5.48 10.76 8.96
N SER A 14 -6.65 10.17 9.19
CA SER A 14 -6.76 8.84 9.80
C SER A 14 -6.77 7.76 8.73
N THR A 15 -6.25 6.58 9.06
CA THR A 15 -6.35 5.41 8.19
C THR A 15 -7.77 4.86 8.16
N SER A 16 -8.14 4.28 7.01
CA SER A 16 -9.30 3.39 6.86
C SER A 16 -8.86 2.02 6.32
N PRO A 17 -9.61 0.92 6.51
CA PRO A 17 -9.26 -0.35 5.89
C PRO A 17 -9.17 -0.24 4.36
N LEU A 18 -8.18 -0.88 3.75
CA LEU A 18 -8.08 -0.96 2.30
C LEU A 18 -9.24 -1.79 1.74
N ALA A 19 -10.08 -1.18 0.92
CA ALA A 19 -11.17 -1.84 0.20
C ALA A 19 -11.22 -1.36 -1.26
N GLN A 20 -11.73 -2.21 -2.14
CA GLN A 20 -11.81 -1.90 -3.58
C GLN A 20 -12.62 -0.63 -3.86
N SER A 21 -13.81 -0.50 -3.25
CA SER A 21 -14.69 0.66 -3.45
C SER A 21 -14.10 1.98 -2.95
N SER A 22 -13.32 1.95 -1.87
CA SER A 22 -12.68 3.15 -1.32
C SER A 22 -11.40 3.53 -2.06
N PHE A 23 -10.76 2.58 -2.77
CA PHE A 23 -9.50 2.78 -3.46
C PHE A 23 -9.66 3.03 -4.98
N GLN A 24 -10.85 2.78 -5.55
CA GLN A 24 -11.10 2.81 -7.00
C GLN A 24 -10.68 4.10 -7.73
N ALA A 25 -10.67 5.24 -7.04
CA ALA A 25 -10.26 6.53 -7.62
C ALA A 25 -8.74 6.67 -7.80
N PHE A 26 -7.97 5.80 -7.14
CA PHE A 26 -6.50 5.83 -7.09
C PHE A 26 -5.87 4.64 -7.81
N GLY A 27 -6.67 3.63 -8.16
CA GLY A 27 -6.21 2.38 -8.74
C GLY A 27 -7.07 1.20 -8.29
N THR A 28 -6.47 0.03 -8.12
CA THR A 28 -7.17 -1.21 -7.76
C THR A 28 -6.60 -1.79 -6.47
N ALA A 29 -7.46 -1.99 -5.46
CA ALA A 29 -7.14 -2.83 -4.31
C ALA A 29 -7.51 -4.28 -4.66
N ILE A 30 -6.54 -5.18 -4.60
CA ILE A 30 -6.66 -6.57 -5.01
C ILE A 30 -6.72 -7.43 -3.74
N SER A 31 -7.75 -8.26 -3.62
CA SER A 31 -7.85 -9.24 -2.54
C SER A 31 -8.61 -10.46 -3.03
N SER A 32 -8.42 -11.61 -2.37
CA SER A 32 -9.23 -12.79 -2.66
C SER A 32 -10.69 -12.49 -2.33
N PRO A 33 -11.63 -12.63 -3.28
CA PRO A 33 -13.06 -12.52 -2.99
C PRO A 33 -13.60 -13.77 -2.28
N LEU A 34 -12.80 -14.83 -2.17
CA LEU A 34 -13.18 -16.10 -1.59
C LEU A 34 -12.85 -16.15 -0.09
N PRO A 35 -13.73 -16.75 0.75
CA PRO A 35 -13.41 -17.03 2.14
C PRO A 35 -12.17 -17.92 2.27
N ALA A 36 -11.29 -17.64 3.23
CA ALA A 36 -10.10 -18.45 3.50
C ALA A 36 -10.40 -19.92 3.86
N THR A 37 -11.63 -20.21 4.28
CA THR A 37 -12.10 -21.56 4.62
C THR A 37 -12.56 -22.36 3.40
N LEU A 38 -12.65 -21.77 2.21
CA LEU A 38 -13.10 -22.45 1.00
C LEU A 38 -11.98 -23.34 0.45
N THR A 39 -12.12 -24.65 0.64
CA THR A 39 -11.10 -25.66 0.25
C THR A 39 -11.43 -26.43 -1.02
N ARG A 40 -12.61 -26.21 -1.62
CA ARG A 40 -13.05 -26.89 -2.83
C ARG A 40 -13.62 -25.90 -3.84
N ALA A 41 -13.33 -26.11 -5.11
CA ALA A 41 -13.89 -25.32 -6.19
C ALA A 41 -15.44 -25.37 -6.17
N PRO A 42 -16.11 -24.22 -6.28
CA PRO A 42 -17.56 -24.15 -6.46
C PRO A 42 -18.01 -24.82 -7.76
N SER A 43 -19.24 -25.31 -7.80
CA SER A 43 -19.83 -25.89 -9.01
C SER A 43 -20.07 -24.82 -10.09
N ALA A 44 -20.03 -25.21 -11.36
CA ALA A 44 -20.25 -24.31 -12.50
C ALA A 44 -21.56 -23.48 -12.39
N SER A 45 -22.63 -24.08 -11.86
CA SER A 45 -23.92 -23.42 -11.63
C SER A 45 -23.89 -22.28 -10.60
N SER A 46 -22.88 -22.26 -9.72
CA SER A 46 -22.73 -21.24 -8.68
C SER A 46 -21.85 -20.06 -9.11
N LEU A 47 -21.11 -20.17 -10.21
CA LEU A 47 -20.18 -19.12 -10.66
C LEU A 47 -20.84 -17.75 -10.89
N PRO A 48 -22.06 -17.64 -11.46
CA PRO A 48 -22.71 -16.34 -11.62
C PRO A 48 -22.94 -15.60 -10.29
N SER A 49 -23.14 -16.34 -9.19
CA SER A 49 -23.31 -15.75 -7.85
C SER A 49 -21.99 -15.30 -7.20
N LEU A 50 -20.86 -15.71 -7.77
CA LEU A 50 -19.52 -15.30 -7.35
C LEU A 50 -19.00 -14.10 -8.16
N ALA A 51 -19.80 -13.59 -9.10
CA ALA A 51 -19.55 -12.29 -9.69
C ALA A 51 -19.52 -11.23 -8.57
N ASN A 52 -18.55 -10.34 -8.63
CA ASN A 52 -18.25 -9.43 -7.53
C ASN A 52 -19.41 -8.43 -7.35
N ALA A 53 -20.32 -8.68 -6.40
CA ALA A 53 -21.56 -7.92 -6.21
C ALA A 53 -21.39 -6.45 -5.77
N ASN A 54 -20.14 -5.98 -5.60
CA ASN A 54 -19.82 -4.70 -4.98
C ASN A 54 -19.03 -3.71 -5.86
N SER A 55 -18.95 -3.92 -7.18
CA SER A 55 -18.17 -3.03 -8.06
C SER A 55 -19.07 -2.24 -9.03
N ASN A 56 -19.21 -0.94 -8.78
CA ASN A 56 -19.80 0.02 -9.73
C ASN A 56 -18.78 0.54 -10.77
N SER A 57 -17.61 -0.09 -10.90
CA SER A 57 -16.62 0.34 -11.89
C SER A 57 -15.73 -0.84 -12.30
N PHE A 58 -15.81 -1.18 -13.58
CA PHE A 58 -15.22 -2.33 -14.28
C PHE A 58 -15.95 -3.67 -14.08
N ASP A 59 -16.55 -4.13 -15.18
CA ASP A 59 -17.20 -5.43 -15.42
C ASP A 59 -16.27 -6.60 -15.07
N PHE A 60 -16.20 -6.98 -13.79
CA PHE A 60 -15.60 -8.25 -13.45
C PHE A 60 -16.58 -9.37 -13.80
N SER A 61 -16.32 -10.02 -14.93
CA SER A 61 -17.02 -11.23 -15.36
C SER A 61 -17.02 -12.27 -14.23
N PRO A 62 -18.09 -13.09 -14.12
CA PRO A 62 -18.07 -14.25 -13.24
C PRO A 62 -16.78 -15.06 -13.44
N PRO A 63 -16.18 -15.60 -12.37
CA PRO A 63 -14.97 -16.41 -12.49
C PRO A 63 -15.25 -17.63 -13.36
N ILE A 64 -14.23 -18.09 -14.09
CA ILE A 64 -14.32 -19.34 -14.86
C ILE A 64 -13.61 -20.48 -14.11
N LEU A 65 -14.12 -21.69 -14.29
CA LEU A 65 -13.40 -22.90 -13.87
C LEU A 65 -12.18 -23.10 -14.77
N ALA A 66 -11.04 -23.35 -14.15
CA ALA A 66 -9.76 -23.62 -14.79
C ALA A 66 -9.13 -24.89 -14.21
N ASN A 67 -8.05 -25.37 -14.83
CA ASN A 67 -7.28 -26.54 -14.37
C ASN A 67 -8.17 -27.76 -14.10
N GLN A 68 -8.95 -28.18 -15.09
CA GLN A 68 -9.89 -29.30 -14.96
C GLN A 68 -10.89 -29.12 -13.79
N SER A 69 -11.37 -27.89 -13.59
CA SER A 69 -12.31 -27.50 -12.51
C SER A 69 -11.75 -27.55 -11.09
N THR A 70 -10.43 -27.54 -10.94
CA THR A 70 -9.76 -27.45 -9.62
C THR A 70 -9.37 -26.03 -9.23
N ALA A 71 -9.45 -25.08 -10.16
CA ALA A 71 -9.13 -23.67 -9.93
C ALA A 71 -10.27 -22.74 -10.39
N LEU A 72 -10.38 -21.58 -9.74
CA LEU A 72 -11.17 -20.45 -10.21
C LEU A 72 -10.26 -19.35 -10.74
N LYS A 73 -10.51 -18.89 -11.96
CA LYS A 73 -9.82 -17.75 -12.56
C LYS A 73 -10.74 -16.53 -12.57
N TYR A 74 -10.37 -15.53 -11.78
CA TYR A 74 -10.87 -14.16 -11.90
C TYR A 74 -9.98 -13.41 -12.89
N SER A 75 -10.56 -12.77 -13.91
CA SER A 75 -9.78 -12.09 -14.93
C SER A 75 -10.61 -11.02 -15.66
N PRO A 76 -10.08 -9.79 -15.84
CA PRO A 76 -8.91 -9.27 -15.13
C PRO A 76 -9.17 -9.12 -13.62
N ILE A 77 -8.13 -8.89 -12.81
CA ILE A 77 -8.27 -8.47 -11.38
C ILE A 77 -7.63 -7.10 -11.11
N SER A 78 -6.94 -6.57 -12.10
CA SER A 78 -6.34 -5.23 -12.17
C SER A 78 -5.99 -4.96 -13.64
N VAL A 79 -5.67 -3.71 -13.97
CA VAL A 79 -5.28 -3.29 -15.33
C VAL A 79 -3.79 -2.96 -15.32
N PHE A 80 -3.06 -3.48 -16.32
CA PHE A 80 -1.70 -3.03 -16.61
C PHE A 80 -1.75 -1.95 -17.69
N GLN A 81 -1.22 -0.77 -17.37
CA GLN A 81 -1.16 0.35 -18.31
C GLN A 81 0.28 0.73 -18.61
N ASN A 82 0.58 0.89 -19.91
CA ASN A 82 1.81 1.44 -20.45
C ASN A 82 1.43 2.60 -21.37
N SER A 83 1.91 3.79 -21.05
CA SER A 83 1.63 5.03 -21.78
C SER A 83 2.91 5.83 -22.05
N TYR A 84 4.09 5.17 -22.06
CA TYR A 84 5.37 5.83 -22.31
C TYR A 84 5.48 6.41 -23.73
N ASN A 85 4.63 5.97 -24.67
CA ASN A 85 4.47 6.61 -25.97
C ASN A 85 3.95 8.07 -25.88
N GLN A 86 3.45 8.50 -24.72
CA GLN A 86 3.00 9.87 -24.44
C GLN A 86 4.08 10.71 -23.74
N CYS A 87 5.26 10.15 -23.47
CA CYS A 87 6.37 10.89 -22.89
C CYS A 87 6.77 12.07 -23.78
N LYS A 88 7.05 13.22 -23.15
CA LYS A 88 7.42 14.47 -23.84
C LYS A 88 8.89 14.85 -23.67
N CYS A 89 9.70 13.98 -23.06
CA CYS A 89 11.08 14.31 -22.72
C CYS A 89 11.94 14.57 -23.97
N PRO A 90 12.77 15.63 -23.98
CA PRO A 90 13.56 16.01 -25.15
C PRO A 90 14.46 14.89 -25.70
N GLU A 91 14.94 14.01 -24.82
CA GLU A 91 15.77 12.84 -25.16
C GLU A 91 15.02 11.76 -25.97
N THR A 92 13.68 11.82 -25.96
CA THR A 92 12.79 10.94 -26.72
C THR A 92 12.25 11.57 -28.00
N GLN A 93 12.66 12.80 -28.35
CA GLN A 93 12.34 13.41 -29.65
C GLN A 93 13.06 12.69 -30.79
N GLY A 94 12.50 11.56 -31.22
CA GLY A 94 12.95 10.78 -32.39
C GLY A 94 12.61 9.30 -32.30
N SER A 95 12.58 8.76 -31.09
CA SER A 95 12.02 7.46 -30.75
C SER A 95 11.79 7.45 -29.24
N GLY A 96 10.54 7.49 -28.77
CA GLY A 96 10.26 7.11 -27.39
C GLY A 96 10.91 5.76 -27.13
N LYS A 97 11.76 5.64 -26.11
CA LYS A 97 12.21 4.31 -25.71
C LYS A 97 10.97 3.54 -25.28
N ASP A 98 10.66 2.47 -26.01
CA ASP A 98 9.58 1.56 -25.63
C ASP A 98 9.84 1.10 -24.19
N ALA A 99 8.80 1.13 -23.37
CA ALA A 99 8.91 0.67 -21.98
C ALA A 99 8.69 -0.83 -21.90
N ASP A 100 9.58 -1.51 -21.20
CA ASP A 100 9.51 -2.94 -20.96
C ASP A 100 8.78 -3.23 -19.64
N PRO A 101 7.99 -4.32 -19.56
CA PRO A 101 7.47 -4.80 -18.29
C PRO A 101 8.64 -5.23 -17.39
N ARG A 102 8.62 -4.76 -16.15
CA ARG A 102 9.62 -5.08 -15.11
C ARG A 102 8.93 -5.70 -13.91
N MET A 103 9.59 -6.72 -13.36
CA MET A 103 9.26 -7.31 -12.08
C MET A 103 10.45 -7.16 -11.15
N SER A 104 10.22 -6.57 -9.98
CA SER A 104 11.23 -6.27 -8.98
C SER A 104 10.83 -6.83 -7.61
N MET A 105 11.81 -7.03 -6.73
CA MET A 105 11.59 -7.40 -5.33
C MET A 105 11.87 -6.20 -4.43
N PHE A 106 10.95 -5.88 -3.54
CA PHE A 106 11.12 -4.86 -2.52
C PHE A 106 10.97 -5.50 -1.14
N SER A 107 12.08 -5.65 -0.42
CA SER A 107 12.05 -6.06 0.99
C SER A 107 11.85 -4.82 1.86
N CYS A 108 10.61 -4.56 2.25
CA CYS A 108 10.23 -3.36 2.98
C CYS A 108 10.21 -3.62 4.49
N PHE A 109 11.09 -2.94 5.22
CA PHE A 109 11.18 -3.03 6.68
C PHE A 109 10.20 -2.09 7.38
N PRO A 110 9.75 -2.41 8.61
CA PRO A 110 8.89 -1.52 9.37
C PRO A 110 9.46 -0.12 9.53
N ARG A 111 8.61 0.89 9.32
CA ARG A 111 8.92 2.30 9.48
C ARG A 111 8.55 2.76 10.89
N ALA A 112 9.41 3.56 11.51
CA ALA A 112 9.17 4.09 12.83
C ALA A 112 7.93 4.99 12.87
N LEU A 113 7.09 4.80 13.89
CA LEU A 113 5.92 5.64 14.17
C LEU A 113 6.21 6.54 15.37
N ARG A 114 5.90 7.84 15.23
CA ARG A 114 6.00 8.79 16.34
C ARG A 114 4.88 8.51 17.35
N ARG A 115 5.21 8.44 18.64
CA ARG A 115 4.21 8.29 19.70
C ARG A 115 3.28 9.49 19.73
N ARG A 116 1.96 9.23 19.80
CA ARG A 116 0.99 10.29 20.05
C ARG A 116 1.07 10.72 21.51
N GLY A 117 1.41 11.99 21.76
CA GLY A 117 1.44 12.57 23.09
C GLY A 117 0.05 12.64 23.70
N GLY A 118 -0.30 11.69 24.56
CA GLY A 118 -1.54 11.67 25.32
C GLY A 118 -1.47 10.68 26.46
N GLN A 119 -1.35 11.17 27.70
CA GLN A 119 -1.43 10.35 28.90
C GLN A 119 -2.80 9.63 28.94
N GLY A 120 -2.80 8.29 28.87
CA GLY A 120 -3.96 7.47 29.27
C GLY A 120 -4.54 6.48 28.26
N ARG A 121 -4.06 6.40 27.01
CA ARG A 121 -4.49 5.32 26.08
C ARG A 121 -3.63 4.06 26.26
N LYS A 122 -4.26 2.94 26.61
CA LYS A 122 -3.64 1.60 26.79
C LYS A 122 -3.19 0.94 25.48
N PHE A 123 -3.54 1.51 24.32
CA PHE A 123 -3.14 1.03 23.00
C PHE A 123 -2.27 2.08 22.32
N ALA A 124 -1.15 1.64 21.78
CA ALA A 124 -0.10 2.48 21.24
C ALA A 124 -0.44 2.96 19.82
N SER A 125 -1.39 3.89 19.71
CA SER A 125 -1.64 4.62 18.46
C SER A 125 -0.40 5.45 18.09
N GLY A 126 0.12 5.23 16.88
CA GLY A 126 1.27 5.95 16.34
C GLY A 126 0.88 6.97 15.27
N CYS A 127 1.80 7.86 14.93
CA CYS A 127 1.68 8.78 13.81
C CYS A 127 2.82 8.56 12.82
N PHE A 128 2.52 8.50 11.52
CA PHE A 128 3.53 8.47 10.45
C PHE A 128 3.60 9.83 9.77
N ASP A 129 4.79 10.43 9.73
CA ASP A 129 5.02 11.72 9.09
C ASP A 129 5.34 11.51 7.59
N VAL A 130 4.47 12.00 6.70
CA VAL A 130 4.61 11.86 5.24
C VAL A 130 5.55 12.96 4.73
N LYS A 131 6.71 12.56 4.23
CA LYS A 131 7.75 13.48 3.74
C LYS A 131 7.89 13.51 2.23
N ILE A 132 7.47 12.45 1.55
CA ILE A 132 7.63 12.26 0.11
C ILE A 132 6.33 11.66 -0.44
N LEU A 133 5.92 12.13 -1.61
CA LEU A 133 5.02 11.43 -2.51
C LEU A 133 5.71 11.29 -3.86
N GLU A 134 5.48 10.16 -4.51
CA GLU A 134 5.97 9.83 -5.84
C GLU A 134 4.81 9.45 -6.75
N ARG A 135 5.05 9.51 -8.06
CA ARG A 135 4.12 8.99 -9.07
C ARG A 135 4.87 8.42 -10.25
N HIS A 136 4.18 7.55 -10.98
CA HIS A 136 4.62 7.00 -12.26
C HIS A 136 3.70 7.52 -13.37
N PRO A 137 4.07 8.60 -14.08
CA PRO A 137 3.15 9.31 -15.00
C PRO A 137 2.65 8.48 -16.17
N TYR A 138 3.37 7.41 -16.53
CA TYR A 138 3.15 6.64 -17.75
C TYR A 138 2.85 5.16 -17.51
N THR A 139 2.75 4.71 -16.26
CA THR A 139 2.45 3.32 -15.98
C THR A 139 1.68 3.11 -14.68
N THR A 140 0.93 2.02 -14.63
CA THR A 140 0.49 1.44 -13.35
C THR A 140 1.65 0.77 -12.63
N GLN A 141 1.66 0.84 -11.31
CA GLN A 141 2.61 0.10 -10.47
C GLN A 141 1.85 -0.77 -9.48
N THR A 142 2.18 -2.06 -9.43
CA THR A 142 1.50 -3.04 -8.58
C THR A 142 2.44 -3.59 -7.53
N PHE A 143 2.07 -3.52 -6.25
CA PHE A 143 2.77 -4.16 -5.13
C PHE A 143 1.97 -5.37 -4.64
N ILE A 144 2.60 -6.54 -4.65
CA ILE A 144 2.01 -7.83 -4.26
C ILE A 144 2.82 -8.40 -3.10
N PRO A 145 2.29 -8.45 -1.87
CA PRO A 145 3.02 -9.01 -0.74
C PRO A 145 3.24 -10.52 -0.92
N LEU A 146 4.42 -10.99 -0.54
CA LEU A 146 4.80 -12.41 -0.47
C LEU A 146 4.92 -12.87 0.97
N GLY A 147 4.54 -14.13 1.22
CA GLY A 147 4.90 -14.83 2.45
C GLY A 147 4.25 -14.28 3.73
N VAL A 148 3.22 -13.44 3.63
CA VAL A 148 2.50 -12.92 4.79
C VAL A 148 1.15 -13.61 4.92
N PRO A 149 0.88 -14.35 6.01
CA PRO A 149 -0.45 -14.90 6.24
C PRO A 149 -1.46 -13.73 6.39
N PRO A 150 -2.66 -13.83 5.80
CA PRO A 150 -3.70 -12.81 5.98
C PRO A 150 -4.02 -12.64 7.46
N ALA A 151 -4.36 -11.41 7.87
CA ALA A 151 -4.73 -11.15 9.25
C ALA A 151 -5.92 -12.04 9.64
N VAL A 152 -5.73 -12.91 10.64
CA VAL A 152 -6.83 -13.70 11.19
C VAL A 152 -7.75 -12.73 11.91
N ASN A 153 -9.03 -12.68 11.50
CA ASN A 153 -10.05 -11.82 12.12
C ASN A 153 -10.06 -12.06 13.64
N ARG A 154 -9.42 -11.17 14.40
CA ARG A 154 -9.54 -11.10 15.87
C ARG A 154 -10.95 -10.63 16.18
N LYS A 155 -11.94 -11.53 16.12
CA LYS A 155 -13.18 -11.32 16.90
C LYS A 155 -12.71 -11.16 18.34
N ARG A 156 -12.87 -9.95 18.91
CA ARG A 156 -12.70 -9.69 20.33
C ARG A 156 -13.26 -10.89 21.09
N ARG A 157 -12.41 -11.65 21.79
CA ARG A 157 -12.87 -12.65 22.76
C ARG A 157 -13.72 -11.89 23.77
N ASN A 158 -15.03 -11.94 23.57
CA ASN A 158 -15.98 -11.48 24.57
C ASN A 158 -15.84 -12.49 25.71
N ASN A 159 -15.23 -12.07 26.81
CA ASN A 159 -14.96 -12.93 27.96
C ASN A 159 -16.30 -13.18 28.67
N GLY A 160 -17.06 -14.15 28.18
CA GLY A 160 -18.44 -14.39 28.61
C GLY A 160 -18.88 -15.83 28.34
N ASN A 161 -18.31 -16.76 29.09
CA ASN A 161 -18.95 -17.94 29.71
C ASN A 161 -17.96 -19.09 29.86
N LYS A 162 -17.52 -19.31 31.10
CA LYS A 162 -16.98 -20.59 31.56
C LYS A 162 -18.12 -21.61 31.51
N SER A 163 -18.17 -22.41 30.44
CA SER A 163 -18.84 -23.71 30.47
C SER A 163 -17.82 -24.78 30.84
N LEU A 164 -18.18 -25.61 31.82
CA LEU A 164 -17.37 -26.68 32.37
C LEU A 164 -16.94 -27.67 31.27
N SER A 165 -15.66 -28.02 31.24
CA SER A 165 -15.22 -29.33 30.78
C SER A 165 -14.29 -29.95 31.83
N THR A 166 -14.67 -31.14 32.27
CA THR A 166 -13.90 -32.05 33.09
C THR A 166 -12.94 -32.82 32.17
N GLY A 167 -11.64 -32.65 32.35
CA GLY A 167 -10.62 -33.39 31.62
C GLY A 167 -9.21 -32.97 32.06
N ALA A 168 -8.32 -33.93 32.19
CA ALA A 168 -7.07 -33.86 32.96
C ALA A 168 -6.09 -32.74 32.53
N ARG A 169 -5.33 -32.26 33.52
CA ARG A 169 -4.20 -31.35 33.36
C ARG A 169 -3.05 -32.06 32.64
N ASP A 170 -2.71 -31.59 31.45
CA ASP A 170 -1.34 -31.63 30.96
C ASP A 170 -0.88 -30.18 30.78
N GLY A 171 0.15 -29.80 31.54
CA GLY A 171 0.78 -28.50 31.46
C GLY A 171 1.68 -28.44 30.24
N ASN A 172 1.13 -27.98 29.12
CA ASN A 172 1.94 -27.39 28.06
C ASN A 172 1.71 -25.89 28.05
N ASN A 173 2.83 -25.19 28.18
CA ASN A 173 2.97 -23.76 28.10
C ASN A 173 2.75 -23.36 26.62
N ASP A 174 1.51 -23.30 26.18
CA ASP A 174 1.14 -22.68 24.91
C ASP A 174 1.28 -21.17 25.10
N GLY A 175 2.52 -20.69 25.03
CA GLY A 175 2.78 -19.31 24.67
C GLY A 175 2.11 -19.12 23.32
N ASP A 176 1.01 -18.37 23.30
CA ASP A 176 0.43 -17.84 22.07
C ASP A 176 1.57 -17.10 21.35
N ASP A 177 2.29 -17.79 20.46
CA ASP A 177 3.16 -17.22 19.43
C ASP A 177 2.22 -16.43 18.50
N GLU A 178 1.76 -15.28 18.98
CA GLU A 178 0.99 -14.29 18.26
C GLU A 178 1.89 -13.72 17.18
N ASN A 179 2.06 -14.45 16.09
CA ASN A 179 2.88 -14.02 14.97
C ASN A 179 2.21 -12.76 14.38
N PRO A 180 2.73 -11.54 14.63
CA PRO A 180 1.99 -10.30 14.43
C PRO A 180 1.68 -10.09 12.95
N SER A 181 0.41 -9.98 12.56
CA SER A 181 0.01 -9.87 11.14
C SER A 181 0.73 -8.70 10.46
N ALA A 182 1.39 -8.95 9.32
CA ALA A 182 2.12 -7.88 8.65
C ALA A 182 1.12 -6.91 8.01
N SER A 183 1.37 -5.62 8.25
CA SER A 183 0.50 -4.53 7.84
C SER A 183 1.33 -3.44 7.17
N TYR A 184 0.73 -2.73 6.24
CA TYR A 184 1.39 -1.63 5.55
C TYR A 184 0.38 -0.54 5.21
N LEU A 185 0.87 0.69 5.13
CA LEU A 185 0.05 1.84 4.76
C LEU A 185 0.09 2.04 3.24
N VAL A 186 -1.07 2.37 2.69
CA VAL A 186 -1.22 2.86 1.33
C VAL A 186 -1.68 4.31 1.44
N ILE A 187 -0.81 5.26 1.13
CA ILE A 187 -1.08 6.69 1.24
C ILE A 187 -1.09 7.25 -0.18
N VAL A 188 -2.20 7.86 -0.59
CA VAL A 188 -2.44 8.29 -1.96
C VAL A 188 -3.05 9.68 -2.02
N ALA A 189 -2.74 10.41 -3.09
CA ALA A 189 -3.37 11.68 -3.41
C ALA A 189 -3.73 11.72 -4.92
N PRO A 190 -4.90 12.28 -5.29
CA PRO A 190 -5.21 12.53 -6.70
C PRO A 190 -4.22 13.54 -7.29
N SER A 191 -4.02 13.51 -8.61
CA SER A 191 -3.33 14.58 -9.33
C SER A 191 -4.27 15.75 -9.63
N LEU A 192 -3.81 16.98 -9.40
CA LEU A 192 -4.48 18.21 -9.82
C LEU A 192 -4.26 18.47 -11.31
N HIS A 193 -4.87 17.64 -12.16
CA HIS A 193 -4.69 17.66 -13.61
C HIS A 193 -4.92 19.06 -14.22
N GLY A 194 -4.00 19.49 -15.08
CA GLY A 194 -3.99 20.80 -15.73
C GLY A 194 -3.48 21.94 -14.86
N GLN A 195 -3.08 21.68 -13.62
CA GLN A 195 -2.57 22.70 -12.69
C GLN A 195 -1.05 22.64 -12.55
N THR A 196 -0.48 23.75 -12.06
CA THR A 196 0.93 23.81 -11.66
C THR A 196 1.06 24.36 -10.25
N ALA A 197 2.08 23.90 -9.53
CA ALA A 197 2.45 24.42 -8.22
C ALA A 197 3.92 24.84 -8.21
N GLN A 198 4.22 25.96 -7.53
CA GLN A 198 5.59 26.36 -7.25
C GLN A 198 6.17 25.44 -6.16
N ALA A 199 7.35 24.89 -6.43
CA ALA A 199 8.14 24.10 -5.50
C ALA A 199 9.55 24.67 -5.42
N THR A 200 10.22 24.40 -4.30
CA THR A 200 11.61 24.81 -4.09
C THR A 200 12.55 23.63 -4.27
N VAL A 201 13.59 23.76 -5.09
CA VAL A 201 14.70 22.80 -5.17
C VAL A 201 15.95 23.42 -4.56
N VAL A 202 16.82 22.57 -4.00
CA VAL A 202 18.15 22.98 -3.55
C VAL A 202 19.16 22.44 -4.55
N ASN A 203 19.86 23.34 -5.23
CA ASN A 203 20.86 22.97 -6.24
C ASN A 203 22.15 22.44 -5.59
N ALA A 204 23.11 21.98 -6.41
CA ALA A 204 24.38 21.43 -5.92
C ALA A 204 25.23 22.42 -5.10
N GLN A 205 24.98 23.72 -5.24
CA GLN A 205 25.64 24.80 -4.51
C GLN A 205 24.89 25.21 -3.23
N GLY A 206 23.77 24.54 -2.91
CA GLY A 206 22.96 24.84 -1.73
C GLY A 206 22.00 26.03 -1.90
N CYS A 207 21.89 26.59 -3.10
CA CYS A 207 20.96 27.69 -3.37
C CYS A 207 19.55 27.16 -3.61
N LYS A 208 18.54 27.88 -3.08
CA LYS A 208 17.12 27.60 -3.29
C LYS A 208 16.68 28.19 -4.63
N GLU A 209 16.14 27.35 -5.50
CA GLU A 209 15.57 27.74 -6.80
C GLU A 209 14.09 27.38 -6.84
N GLN A 210 13.29 28.17 -7.56
CA GLN A 210 11.88 27.89 -7.77
C GLN A 210 11.69 27.08 -9.05
N VAL A 211 10.93 26.00 -8.95
CA VAL A 211 10.52 25.15 -10.08
C VAL A 211 9.00 25.01 -10.09
N LEU A 212 8.45 24.59 -11.24
CA LEU A 212 7.02 24.32 -11.40
C LEU A 212 6.78 22.82 -11.51
N ILE A 213 5.94 22.30 -10.63
CA ILE A 213 5.44 20.91 -10.69
C ILE A 213 4.12 20.92 -11.42
N ARG A 214 4.00 20.09 -12.47
CA ARG A 214 2.75 19.87 -13.21
C ARG A 214 1.91 18.81 -12.53
N ASP A 215 0.60 18.99 -12.57
CA ASP A 215 -0.38 18.06 -12.01
C ASP A 215 -0.03 17.65 -10.56
N PRO A 216 0.25 18.61 -9.65
CA PRO A 216 0.74 18.33 -8.30
C PRO A 216 -0.27 17.50 -7.49
N PRO A 217 0.15 16.85 -6.39
CA PRO A 217 -0.76 16.07 -5.55
C PRO A 217 -1.82 16.98 -4.89
N ASP A 218 -3.09 16.58 -4.96
CA ASP A 218 -4.18 17.22 -4.22
C ASP A 218 -4.16 16.79 -2.77
N ILE A 219 -3.31 17.45 -1.98
CA ILE A 219 -3.10 17.17 -0.55
C ILE A 219 -4.41 17.20 0.24
N ARG A 220 -5.38 18.05 -0.15
CA ARG A 220 -6.68 18.15 0.55
C ARG A 220 -7.53 16.89 0.41
N ASN A 221 -7.32 16.14 -0.68
CA ASN A 221 -8.03 14.89 -0.98
C ASN A 221 -7.15 13.65 -0.78
N MET A 222 -6.02 13.80 -0.08
CA MET A 222 -5.17 12.69 0.31
C MET A 222 -5.93 11.68 1.18
N LYS A 223 -5.67 10.39 0.97
CA LYS A 223 -6.23 9.27 1.73
C LYS A 223 -5.12 8.36 2.23
N ALA A 224 -5.36 7.74 3.37
CA ALA A 224 -4.48 6.71 3.92
C ALA A 224 -5.31 5.47 4.21
N PHE A 225 -4.78 4.32 3.80
CA PHE A 225 -5.38 3.01 4.04
C PHE A 225 -4.43 2.13 4.83
N ILE A 226 -4.97 1.32 5.73
CA ILE A 226 -4.24 0.20 6.33
C ILE A 226 -4.57 -1.07 5.54
N ALA A 227 -3.53 -1.72 5.03
CA ALA A 227 -3.62 -2.97 4.28
C ALA A 227 -2.91 -4.09 5.04
N HIS A 228 -3.32 -5.33 4.79
CA HIS A 228 -2.69 -6.53 5.34
C HIS A 228 -2.08 -7.39 4.23
N GLY A 229 -1.21 -8.33 4.59
CA GLY A 229 -0.46 -9.15 3.63
C GLY A 229 -1.26 -10.07 2.69
N GLY A 230 -2.60 -10.09 2.79
CA GLY A 230 -3.47 -10.79 1.84
C GLY A 230 -4.06 -9.87 0.77
N GLN A 231 -3.64 -8.60 0.76
CA GLN A 231 -4.10 -7.57 -0.16
C GLN A 231 -2.91 -7.11 -1.00
N ALA A 232 -3.13 -6.87 -2.28
CA ALA A 232 -2.19 -6.20 -3.15
C ALA A 232 -2.79 -4.86 -3.60
N VAL A 233 -1.96 -3.96 -4.09
CA VAL A 233 -2.40 -2.66 -4.59
C VAL A 233 -1.79 -2.41 -5.96
N THR A 234 -2.61 -1.99 -6.91
CA THR A 234 -2.16 -1.38 -8.16
C THR A 234 -2.49 0.10 -8.11
N TYR A 235 -1.47 0.97 -8.10
CA TYR A 235 -1.66 2.40 -8.33
C TYR A 235 -1.99 2.65 -9.80
N GLY A 236 -2.98 3.50 -10.05
CA GLY A 236 -3.30 3.98 -11.38
C GLY A 236 -2.19 4.89 -11.92
N THR A 237 -2.03 4.93 -13.23
CA THR A 237 -1.08 5.82 -13.92
C THR A 237 -1.18 7.26 -13.40
N GLY A 238 -0.05 7.84 -13.02
CA GLY A 238 0.03 9.23 -12.54
C GLY A 238 -0.59 9.48 -11.17
N THR A 239 -1.02 8.45 -10.43
CA THR A 239 -1.51 8.59 -9.05
C THR A 239 -0.34 8.87 -8.12
N TRP A 240 -0.41 9.96 -7.36
CA TRP A 240 0.56 10.24 -6.31
C TRP A 240 0.36 9.29 -5.14
N HIS A 241 1.45 8.71 -4.64
CA HIS A 241 1.44 7.81 -3.51
C HIS A 241 2.73 7.92 -2.71
N ALA A 242 2.70 7.52 -1.44
CA ALA A 242 3.93 7.46 -0.65
C ALA A 242 4.73 6.20 -1.03
N PRO A 243 6.07 6.24 -0.96
CA PRO A 243 6.89 5.04 -0.98
C PRO A 243 6.40 4.03 0.06
N MET A 244 6.52 2.72 -0.19
CA MET A 244 5.95 1.66 0.67
C MET A 244 6.26 1.85 2.16
N VAL A 245 5.21 1.87 2.98
CA VAL A 245 5.28 2.07 4.43
C VAL A 245 4.81 0.81 5.16
N VAL A 246 5.74 -0.10 5.43
CA VAL A 246 5.45 -1.25 6.31
C VAL A 246 5.38 -0.77 7.75
N VAL A 247 4.44 -1.29 8.53
CA VAL A 247 4.27 -0.98 9.95
C VAL A 247 4.11 -2.28 10.76
N GLY A 248 4.42 -2.21 12.06
CA GLY A 248 4.41 -3.38 12.93
C GLY A 248 5.80 -4.01 13.09
N ARG A 249 5.85 -5.31 13.34
CA ARG A 249 7.09 -6.00 13.76
C ARG A 249 7.81 -6.77 12.66
N ARG A 250 7.16 -7.03 11.52
CA ARG A 250 7.73 -7.83 10.43
C ARG A 250 7.87 -7.02 9.16
N ARG A 251 8.97 -7.23 8.44
CA ARG A 251 9.12 -6.77 7.06
C ARG A 251 8.06 -7.43 6.17
N VAL A 252 7.81 -6.81 5.02
CA VAL A 252 7.00 -7.39 3.94
C VAL A 252 7.83 -7.37 2.67
N ASP A 253 7.96 -8.53 2.05
CA ASP A 253 8.61 -8.67 0.75
C ASP A 253 7.53 -8.51 -0.33
N PHE A 254 7.68 -7.54 -1.24
CA PHE A 254 6.73 -7.27 -2.31
C PHE A 254 7.33 -7.64 -3.67
N VAL A 255 6.55 -8.39 -4.46
CA VAL A 255 6.74 -8.38 -5.92
C VAL A 255 6.13 -7.10 -6.43
N VAL A 256 6.92 -6.33 -7.18
CA VAL A 256 6.51 -5.08 -7.81
C VAL A 256 6.50 -5.25 -9.31
N VAL A 257 5.38 -4.91 -9.95
CA VAL A 257 5.22 -4.98 -11.41
C VAL A 257 4.86 -3.61 -11.96
N GLN A 258 5.63 -3.13 -12.95
CA GLN A 258 5.41 -1.87 -13.65
C GLN A 258 6.06 -1.91 -15.04
N PHE A 259 5.83 -0.92 -15.89
CA PHE A 259 6.64 -0.70 -17.09
C PHE A 259 7.72 0.35 -16.82
N MET A 260 8.91 0.19 -17.41
CA MET A 260 10.00 1.16 -17.30
C MET A 260 10.69 1.35 -18.64
N ASN A 261 11.02 2.60 -18.99
CA ASN A 261 11.85 2.90 -20.16
C ASN A 261 13.32 3.18 -19.79
N GLY A 262 13.63 3.24 -18.49
CA GLY A 262 14.98 3.44 -17.96
C GLY A 262 15.44 4.90 -17.94
N ILE A 263 14.54 5.85 -18.20
CA ILE A 263 14.77 7.29 -18.03
C ILE A 263 14.15 7.68 -16.69
N ALA A 264 14.97 8.14 -15.75
CA ALA A 264 14.56 8.32 -14.36
C ALA A 264 13.37 9.28 -14.21
N GLU A 265 13.38 10.38 -14.96
CA GLU A 265 12.35 11.42 -14.95
C GLU A 265 11.03 10.97 -15.61
N ASP A 266 11.10 10.01 -16.53
CA ASP A 266 9.90 9.41 -17.15
C ASP A 266 9.30 8.35 -16.23
N ASP A 267 10.19 7.55 -15.65
CA ASP A 267 9.81 6.41 -14.84
C ASP A 267 9.23 6.86 -13.50
N CYS A 268 9.75 7.92 -12.86
CA CYS A 268 9.29 8.37 -11.55
C CYS A 268 9.42 9.89 -11.37
N GLU A 269 8.35 10.51 -10.87
CA GLU A 269 8.38 11.90 -10.38
C GLU A 269 8.16 11.92 -8.87
N GLU A 270 9.01 12.66 -8.15
CA GLU A 270 8.95 12.78 -6.69
C GLU A 270 8.74 14.23 -6.26
N VAL A 271 8.00 14.42 -5.17
CA VAL A 271 7.90 15.68 -4.44
C VAL A 271 8.07 15.46 -2.95
N SER A 272 8.68 16.41 -2.28
CA SER A 272 8.89 16.37 -0.83
C SER A 272 8.12 17.46 -0.10
N PHE A 273 8.00 17.26 1.21
CA PHE A 273 7.33 18.17 2.14
C PHE A 273 8.23 18.36 3.37
N GLU A 274 8.36 19.60 3.85
CA GLU A 274 9.14 19.88 5.06
C GLU A 274 8.49 19.22 6.29
N GLU A 275 7.33 19.71 6.71
CA GLU A 275 6.55 19.17 7.82
C GLU A 275 5.06 19.42 7.63
N GLY A 276 4.23 18.66 8.35
CA GLY A 276 2.82 18.96 8.51
C GLY A 276 1.86 17.93 7.93
N LEU A 277 2.31 16.99 7.10
CA LEU A 277 1.48 15.87 6.63
C LEU A 277 1.66 14.66 7.54
N VAL A 278 0.59 14.27 8.24
CA VAL A 278 0.63 13.21 9.24
C VAL A 278 -0.48 12.21 8.99
N VAL A 279 -0.17 10.93 9.10
CA VAL A 279 -1.14 9.82 9.11
C VAL A 279 -1.26 9.28 10.52
N ASP A 280 -2.46 9.31 11.09
CA ASP A 280 -2.80 8.62 12.33
C ASP A 280 -2.94 7.12 12.05
N VAL A 281 -2.15 6.32 12.74
CA VAL A 281 -2.02 4.88 12.56
C VAL A 281 -2.54 4.17 13.82
N ASP A 282 -3.77 3.67 13.73
CA ASP A 282 -4.44 2.94 14.82
C ASP A 282 -4.27 1.42 14.64
N VAL A 283 -3.01 0.96 14.66
CA VAL A 283 -2.70 -0.47 14.80
C VAL A 283 -2.11 -0.71 16.18
N ASP A 284 -2.35 -1.90 16.73
CA ASP A 284 -1.65 -2.42 17.92
C ASP A 284 -0.15 -2.59 17.57
N VAL A 285 0.57 -1.47 17.50
CA VAL A 285 2.03 -1.46 17.30
C VAL A 285 2.63 -1.37 18.68
N ASP A 286 3.20 -2.45 19.21
CA ASP A 286 3.92 -2.34 20.47
C ASP A 286 5.21 -1.54 20.25
N ILE A 287 5.18 -0.25 20.60
CA ILE A 287 6.28 0.71 20.34
C ILE A 287 7.50 0.42 21.24
N ARG A 288 7.43 -0.54 22.17
CA ARG A 288 8.54 -0.85 23.10
C ARG A 288 9.63 -1.75 22.52
N GLU A 289 9.37 -2.47 21.44
CA GLU A 289 10.34 -3.44 20.88
C GLU A 289 11.08 -2.96 19.62
N MET A 290 10.72 -1.80 19.05
CA MET A 290 11.53 -1.23 17.95
C MET A 290 12.96 -0.87 18.40
N GLU A 291 13.12 -0.45 19.66
CA GLU A 291 14.45 -0.20 20.25
C GLU A 291 15.30 -1.48 20.29
N GLU A 292 14.68 -2.64 20.56
CA GLU A 292 15.37 -3.93 20.61
C GLU A 292 15.73 -4.47 19.20
N TYR A 293 14.89 -4.19 18.20
CA TYR A 293 15.18 -4.53 16.80
C TYR A 293 16.32 -3.68 16.20
N GLU A 294 16.39 -2.39 16.51
CA GLU A 294 17.52 -1.54 16.09
C GLU A 294 18.86 -2.06 16.65
N ASP A 295 18.86 -2.55 17.89
CA ASP A 295 20.02 -3.19 18.51
C ASP A 295 20.41 -4.52 17.87
N GLU A 296 19.47 -5.29 17.31
CA GLU A 296 19.78 -6.51 16.56
C GLU A 296 20.34 -6.22 15.16
N VAL A 297 19.79 -5.24 14.45
CA VAL A 297 20.30 -4.82 13.14
C VAL A 297 21.72 -4.24 13.25
N ALA A 298 22.02 -3.52 14.33
CA ALA A 298 23.36 -3.01 14.60
C ALA A 298 24.42 -4.10 14.86
N LYS A 299 24.01 -5.36 15.08
CA LYS A 299 24.89 -6.50 15.32
C LYS A 299 25.17 -7.34 14.06
N LEU A 300 24.51 -7.05 12.94
CA LEU A 300 24.73 -7.68 11.63
C LEU A 300 25.82 -6.94 10.85
#